data_AF-F8AYW8-F1
#
_entry.id   AF-F8AYW8-F1
#
_cell.length_a   1.000
_cell.length_b   1.000
_cell.length_c   1.000
_cell.angle_alpha   90.00
_cell.angle_beta   90.00
_cell.angle_gamma   90.00
#
_symmetry.space_group_name_H-M   'P 1'
#
loop_
_entity.id
_entity.type
_entity.pdbx_description
1 polymer ?
#
loop_
_entity_poly.entity_id
_entity_poly.type
_entity_poly.pdbx_seq_one_letter_code
_entity_poly.pdbx_strand_id
1 'polypeptide(L)'
;MTGTLDDAYADHLRLWAAGSASPRLVDALVRGGEPAEAELLRAYLDSGDQWVTTSRTSGVWQGRACWVGTRPPVEARGGDLWFDVVEVASTVLILRPEAELAAFSAEEWQTLTACVGWLSTRPVRRWQFLGFASVTGLDPGRTIGSSAYAMGVRGAWADRYAGYFGKSLPGWDSWWGASCSLSDEIINTMWPADIPEIGFRVAEDAMALLGRARALLTDQDPDGPFPLGERFAVTDRYWLPGMRFRTELSAQLGLLPADRGETGNAPVLARP
;
A
#
# COMPACT_ATOMS: atom_id res chain seq x y z
N MET A 1 8.01 -0.79 31.32
CA MET A 1 8.62 0.06 30.29
C MET A 1 7.60 0.24 29.19
N THR A 2 7.18 1.47 28.89
CA THR A 2 6.30 1.76 27.74
C THR A 2 7.14 1.68 26.48
N GLY A 3 7.00 0.59 25.72
CA GLY A 3 7.66 0.44 24.42
C GLY A 3 7.24 1.52 23.42
N THR A 4 8.11 1.82 22.47
CA THR A 4 7.82 2.73 21.36
C THR A 4 6.75 2.14 20.43
N LEU A 5 6.17 2.94 19.53
CA LEU A 5 5.17 2.44 18.56
C LEU A 5 5.81 1.43 17.59
N ASP A 6 7.06 1.63 17.18
CA ASP A 6 7.82 0.68 16.36
C ASP A 6 8.10 -0.64 17.11
N ASP A 7 8.38 -0.61 18.42
CA ASP A 7 8.49 -1.84 19.22
C ASP A 7 7.16 -2.59 19.28
N ALA A 8 6.07 -1.88 19.53
CA ALA A 8 4.73 -2.46 19.61
C ALA A 8 4.29 -3.07 18.27
N TYR A 9 4.69 -2.44 17.16
CA TYR A 9 4.44 -2.97 15.82
C TYR A 9 5.32 -4.17 15.50
N ALA A 10 6.60 -4.16 15.89
CA ALA A 10 7.46 -5.33 15.76
C ALA A 10 6.91 -6.53 16.55
N ASP A 11 6.43 -6.31 17.78
CA ASP A 11 5.74 -7.33 18.58
C ASP A 11 4.47 -7.83 17.88
N HIS A 12 3.68 -6.94 17.27
CA HIS A 12 2.52 -7.32 16.47
C HIS A 12 2.91 -8.25 15.30
N LEU A 13 3.93 -7.89 14.52
CA LEU A 13 4.40 -8.71 13.39
C LEU A 13 4.93 -10.09 13.84
N ARG A 14 5.62 -10.16 14.99
CA ARG A 14 6.09 -11.45 15.56
C ARG A 14 4.94 -12.33 16.02
N LEU A 15 3.94 -11.75 16.69
CA LEU A 15 2.74 -12.47 17.11
C LEU A 15 1.91 -12.90 15.90
N TRP A 16 1.89 -12.08 14.85
CA TRP A 16 1.16 -12.41 13.63
C TRP A 16 1.71 -13.67 12.97
N ALA A 17 3.03 -13.81 12.88
CA ALA A 17 3.67 -15.04 12.40
C ALA A 17 3.35 -16.29 13.27
N ALA A 18 2.77 -16.10 14.45
CA ALA A 18 2.25 -17.15 15.33
C ALA A 18 0.71 -17.26 15.30
N GLY A 19 0.04 -16.55 14.38
CA GLY A 19 -1.41 -16.58 14.16
C GLY A 19 -2.24 -15.65 15.06
N SER A 20 -1.66 -14.58 15.63
CA SER A 20 -2.38 -13.66 16.52
C SER A 20 -1.99 -12.20 16.33
N ALA A 21 -2.97 -11.29 16.40
CA ALA A 21 -2.71 -9.86 16.51
C ALA A 21 -2.38 -9.45 17.95
N SER A 22 -1.62 -8.35 18.11
CA SER A 22 -1.21 -7.80 19.41
C SER A 22 -2.18 -6.70 19.91
N PRO A 23 -2.86 -6.88 21.06
CA PRO A 23 -3.67 -5.82 21.67
C PRO A 23 -2.83 -4.61 22.11
N ARG A 24 -1.55 -4.82 22.44
CA ARG A 24 -0.63 -3.74 22.86
C ARG A 24 -0.41 -2.69 21.78
N LEU A 25 -0.55 -3.07 20.50
CA LEU A 25 -0.40 -2.15 19.39
C LEU A 25 -1.49 -1.10 19.37
N VAL A 26 -2.73 -1.44 19.75
CA VAL A 26 -3.85 -0.49 19.80
C VAL A 26 -3.52 0.69 20.72
N ASP A 27 -3.04 0.41 21.94
CA ASP A 27 -2.68 1.47 22.88
C ASP A 27 -1.48 2.30 22.41
N ALA A 28 -0.54 1.67 21.70
CA ALA A 28 0.60 2.35 21.12
C ALA A 28 0.19 3.28 19.97
N LEU A 29 -0.74 2.85 19.11
CA LEU A 29 -1.29 3.65 18.00
C LEU A 29 -1.99 4.90 18.55
N VAL A 30 -2.82 4.77 19.60
CA VAL A 30 -3.48 5.92 20.24
C VAL A 30 -2.44 6.92 20.76
N ARG A 31 -1.42 6.46 21.49
CA ARG A 31 -0.34 7.34 22.01
C ARG A 31 0.52 7.94 20.90
N GLY A 32 0.67 7.22 19.79
CA GLY A 32 1.43 7.64 18.61
C GLY A 32 0.68 8.59 17.68
N GLY A 33 -0.59 8.90 17.98
CA GLY A 33 -1.40 9.81 17.16
C GLY A 33 -2.04 9.17 15.94
N GLU A 34 -2.27 7.85 15.96
CA GLU A 34 -2.90 7.07 14.88
C GLU A 34 -4.26 6.50 15.35
N PRO A 35 -5.23 7.35 15.74
CA PRO A 35 -6.48 6.89 16.34
C PRO A 35 -7.39 6.12 15.38
N ALA A 36 -7.33 6.39 14.07
CA ALA A 36 -8.13 5.68 13.07
C ALA A 36 -7.68 4.22 12.94
N GLU A 37 -6.36 4.01 12.82
CA GLU A 37 -5.76 2.67 12.79
C GLU A 37 -5.99 1.92 14.10
N ALA A 38 -5.93 2.60 15.24
CA ALA A 38 -6.23 1.99 16.54
C ALA A 38 -7.68 1.49 16.62
N GLU A 39 -8.64 2.27 16.09
CA GLU A 39 -10.05 1.91 16.06
C GLU A 39 -10.31 0.70 15.16
N LEU A 40 -9.77 0.71 13.93
CA LEU A 40 -9.93 -0.39 12.97
C LEU A 40 -9.26 -1.68 13.46
N LEU A 41 -8.06 -1.58 14.06
CA LEU A 41 -7.38 -2.73 14.66
C LEU A 41 -8.15 -3.28 15.87
N ARG A 42 -8.75 -2.42 16.70
CA ARG A 42 -9.60 -2.85 17.80
C ARG A 42 -10.84 -3.59 17.30
N ALA A 43 -11.49 -3.07 16.26
CA ALA A 43 -12.63 -3.75 15.64
C ALA A 43 -12.25 -5.16 15.16
N TYR A 44 -11.08 -5.32 14.54
CA TYR A 44 -10.57 -6.65 14.17
C TYR A 44 -10.31 -7.55 15.38
N LEU A 45 -9.71 -7.04 16.46
CA LEU A 45 -9.47 -7.82 17.67
C LEU A 45 -10.75 -8.28 18.37
N ASP A 46 -11.81 -7.47 18.28
CA ASP A 46 -13.09 -7.74 18.96
C ASP A 46 -13.96 -8.76 18.20
N SER A 47 -13.99 -8.71 16.86
CA SER A 47 -14.88 -9.59 16.07
C SER A 47 -14.25 -10.29 14.86
N GLY A 48 -12.94 -10.16 14.63
CA GLY A 48 -12.26 -10.72 13.47
C GLY A 48 -12.54 -9.96 12.17
N ASP A 49 -12.50 -10.70 11.06
CA ASP A 49 -12.74 -10.17 9.71
C ASP A 49 -14.20 -9.69 9.56
N GLN A 50 -14.40 -8.40 9.26
CA GLN A 50 -15.75 -7.83 9.13
C GLN A 50 -15.78 -6.50 8.37
N TRP A 51 -16.97 -6.13 7.90
CA TRP A 51 -17.24 -4.76 7.42
C TRP A 51 -17.54 -3.84 8.61
N VAL A 52 -16.88 -2.68 8.63
CA VAL A 52 -17.15 -1.58 9.57
C VAL A 52 -17.38 -0.28 8.82
N THR A 53 -17.99 0.70 9.48
CA THR A 53 -18.09 2.07 8.97
C THR A 53 -16.99 2.91 9.59
N THR A 54 -16.17 3.56 8.78
CA THR A 54 -15.09 4.43 9.26
C THR A 54 -15.65 5.62 10.05
N SER A 55 -14.95 5.96 11.14
CA SER A 55 -15.38 7.04 12.03
C SER A 55 -14.83 8.41 11.62
N ARG A 56 -15.10 9.42 12.44
CA ARG A 56 -14.61 10.80 12.24
C ARG A 56 -13.08 10.91 12.27
N THR A 57 -12.38 9.96 12.90
CA THR A 57 -10.91 9.96 12.95
C THR A 57 -10.28 9.61 11.61
N SER A 58 -11.06 9.09 10.66
CA SER A 58 -10.60 8.64 9.34
C SER A 58 -10.50 9.77 8.28
N GLY A 59 -10.78 11.02 8.66
CA GLY A 59 -10.65 12.18 7.78
C GLY A 59 -11.52 12.08 6.52
N VAL A 60 -10.92 12.21 5.33
CA VAL A 60 -11.62 12.13 4.03
C VAL A 60 -12.32 10.79 3.79
N TRP A 61 -11.98 9.76 4.56
CA TRP A 61 -12.58 8.44 4.47
C TRP A 61 -13.78 8.24 5.40
N GLN A 62 -14.14 9.24 6.21
CA GLN A 62 -15.23 9.15 7.20
C GLN A 62 -16.55 8.67 6.57
N GLY A 63 -17.24 7.76 7.27
CA GLY A 63 -18.57 7.27 6.89
C GLY A 63 -18.58 6.26 5.75
N ARG A 64 -17.41 5.82 5.27
CA ARG A 64 -17.27 4.82 4.20
C ARG A 64 -17.20 3.41 4.79
N ALA A 65 -17.65 2.44 4.00
CA ALA A 65 -17.47 1.03 4.33
C ALA A 65 -15.99 0.66 4.25
N CYS A 66 -15.49 -0.01 5.28
CA CYS A 66 -14.13 -0.52 5.36
C CYS A 66 -14.16 -1.96 5.83
N TRP A 67 -13.59 -2.85 5.04
CA TRP A 67 -13.32 -4.21 5.47
C TRP A 67 -12.11 -4.19 6.39
N VAL A 68 -12.23 -4.68 7.61
CA VAL A 68 -11.09 -4.94 8.49
C VAL A 68 -10.76 -6.42 8.40
N GLY A 69 -9.53 -6.75 8.02
CA GLY A 69 -9.14 -8.15 7.94
C GLY A 69 -7.77 -8.39 7.33
N THR A 70 -7.41 -9.66 7.30
CA THR A 70 -6.09 -10.14 6.86
C THR A 70 -5.93 -10.21 5.35
N ARG A 71 -7.06 -10.24 4.65
CA ARG A 71 -7.18 -10.31 3.20
C ARG A 71 -8.29 -9.37 2.75
N PRO A 72 -8.19 -8.80 1.54
CA PRO A 72 -9.30 -8.03 0.98
C PRO A 72 -10.54 -8.91 0.81
N PRO A 73 -11.76 -8.34 0.89
CA PRO A 73 -12.98 -9.10 0.69
C PRO A 73 -13.22 -9.36 -0.80
N VAL A 74 -13.83 -10.50 -1.12
CA VAL A 74 -14.08 -10.93 -2.51
C VAL A 74 -15.17 -10.08 -3.17
N GLU A 75 -16.12 -9.61 -2.37
CA GLU A 75 -17.29 -8.83 -2.79
C GLU A 75 -17.04 -7.31 -2.87
N ALA A 76 -15.78 -6.87 -2.72
CA ALA A 76 -15.41 -5.47 -2.80
C ALA A 76 -15.77 -4.83 -4.15
N ARG A 77 -16.07 -3.54 -4.09
CA ARG A 77 -16.31 -2.68 -5.24
C ARG A 77 -15.28 -1.57 -5.31
N GLY A 78 -15.16 -0.99 -6.49
CA GLY A 78 -14.35 0.20 -6.71
C GLY A 78 -14.62 1.28 -5.67
N GLY A 79 -13.56 1.76 -5.03
CA GLY A 79 -13.60 2.76 -3.99
C GLY A 79 -13.88 2.22 -2.59
N ASP A 80 -14.18 0.93 -2.39
CA ASP A 80 -14.26 0.36 -1.05
C ASP A 80 -12.90 0.42 -0.33
N LEU A 81 -12.95 0.42 0.99
CA LEU A 81 -11.75 0.43 1.82
C LEU A 81 -11.46 -0.97 2.38
N TRP A 82 -10.18 -1.28 2.48
CA TRP A 82 -9.68 -2.44 3.22
C TRP A 82 -8.58 -1.98 4.17
N PHE A 83 -8.79 -2.21 5.45
CA PHE A 83 -7.76 -2.09 6.47
C PHE A 83 -7.03 -3.43 6.60
N ASP A 84 -5.82 -3.47 6.06
CA ASP A 84 -4.89 -4.57 6.25
C ASP A 84 -4.40 -4.55 7.69
N VAL A 85 -4.87 -5.51 8.49
CA VAL A 85 -4.57 -5.60 9.92
C VAL A 85 -3.13 -6.02 10.21
N VAL A 86 -2.43 -6.58 9.23
CA VAL A 86 -1.03 -7.06 9.34
C VAL A 86 -0.07 -5.92 9.04
N GLU A 87 -0.30 -5.23 7.92
CA GLU A 87 0.46 -4.02 7.59
C GLU A 87 0.06 -2.85 8.49
N VAL A 88 -1.16 -2.87 9.04
CA VAL A 88 -1.80 -1.77 9.79
C VAL A 88 -1.90 -0.54 8.90
N ALA A 89 -2.49 -0.77 7.72
CA ALA A 89 -2.61 0.18 6.63
C ALA A 89 -4.00 0.13 6.00
N SER A 90 -4.63 1.30 5.86
CA SER A 90 -5.84 1.44 5.06
C SER A 90 -5.48 1.50 3.58
N THR A 91 -6.22 0.76 2.77
CA THR A 91 -6.10 0.69 1.32
C THR A 91 -7.46 0.98 0.67
N VAL A 92 -7.45 1.44 -0.57
CA VAL A 92 -8.66 1.68 -1.37
C VAL A 92 -8.59 0.86 -2.65
N LEU A 93 -9.70 0.23 -3.04
CA LEU A 93 -9.77 -0.51 -4.29
C LEU A 93 -9.89 0.45 -5.47
N ILE A 94 -8.86 0.51 -6.31
CA ILE A 94 -8.79 1.43 -7.45
C ILE A 94 -9.48 0.82 -8.66
N LEU A 95 -10.41 1.58 -9.26
CA LEU A 95 -11.03 1.22 -10.53
C LEU A 95 -10.09 1.51 -11.69
N ARG A 96 -10.16 0.67 -12.72
CA ARG A 96 -9.61 1.02 -14.03
C ARG A 96 -10.45 2.13 -14.66
N PRO A 97 -9.85 3.08 -15.39
CA PRO A 97 -10.59 4.08 -16.15
C PRO A 97 -11.55 3.44 -17.16
N GLU A 98 -12.71 4.07 -17.37
CA GLU A 98 -13.73 3.54 -18.31
C GLU A 98 -13.20 3.38 -19.73
N ALA A 99 -12.34 4.29 -20.18
CA ALA A 99 -11.71 4.23 -21.50
C ALA A 99 -10.85 2.96 -21.67
N GLU A 100 -10.16 2.53 -20.62
CA GLU A 100 -9.35 1.31 -20.62
C GLU A 100 -10.25 0.07 -20.65
N LEU A 101 -11.30 0.05 -19.82
CA LEU A 101 -12.27 -1.04 -19.80
C LEU A 101 -13.01 -1.21 -21.12
N ALA A 102 -13.28 -0.11 -21.83
CA ALA A 102 -13.90 -0.13 -23.15
C ALA A 102 -12.98 -0.72 -24.23
N ALA A 103 -11.65 -0.68 -24.02
CA ALA A 103 -10.66 -1.23 -24.93
C ALA A 103 -10.39 -2.72 -24.73
N PHE A 104 -10.82 -3.30 -23.59
CA PHE A 104 -10.58 -4.71 -23.28
C PHE A 104 -11.22 -5.65 -24.30
N SER A 105 -10.40 -6.52 -24.87
CA SER A 105 -10.79 -7.67 -25.65
C SER A 105 -11.49 -8.73 -24.80
N ALA A 106 -12.19 -9.66 -25.46
CA ALA A 106 -12.85 -10.77 -24.79
C ALA A 106 -11.87 -11.72 -24.07
N GLU A 107 -10.60 -11.75 -24.48
CA GLU A 107 -9.55 -12.54 -23.82
C GLU A 107 -9.04 -11.84 -22.56
N GLU A 108 -8.86 -10.52 -22.60
CA GLU A 108 -8.47 -9.71 -21.44
C GLU A 108 -9.53 -9.77 -20.34
N TRP A 109 -10.81 -9.74 -20.69
CA TRP A 109 -11.90 -9.93 -19.71
C TRP A 109 -11.88 -11.28 -18.99
N GLN A 110 -11.16 -12.29 -19.49
CA GLN A 110 -11.00 -13.58 -18.81
C GLN A 110 -9.89 -13.58 -17.76
N THR A 111 -9.00 -12.58 -17.78
CA THR A 111 -7.78 -12.55 -16.95
C THR A 111 -7.64 -11.28 -16.12
N LEU A 112 -8.28 -10.19 -16.53
CA LEU A 112 -8.25 -8.89 -15.86
C LEU A 112 -9.58 -8.62 -15.15
N THR A 113 -9.52 -7.81 -14.08
CA THR A 113 -10.70 -7.33 -13.37
C THR A 113 -10.94 -5.86 -13.70
N ALA A 114 -12.14 -5.36 -13.40
CA ALA A 114 -12.45 -3.94 -13.54
C ALA A 114 -11.67 -3.03 -12.57
N CYS A 115 -10.86 -3.63 -11.68
CA CYS A 115 -10.04 -2.93 -10.71
C CYS A 115 -8.56 -3.14 -11.02
N VAL A 116 -7.73 -2.15 -10.68
CA VAL A 116 -6.28 -2.28 -10.77
C VAL A 116 -5.76 -3.05 -9.56
N GLY A 117 -6.10 -2.57 -8.36
CA GLY A 117 -5.59 -3.12 -7.11
C GLY A 117 -5.99 -2.30 -5.89
N TRP A 118 -5.67 -2.84 -4.72
CA TRP A 118 -5.80 -2.16 -3.45
C TRP A 118 -4.57 -1.29 -3.21
N LEU A 119 -4.77 0.01 -3.15
CA LEU A 119 -3.69 0.97 -3.02
C LEU A 119 -3.70 1.59 -1.62
N SER A 120 -2.56 1.56 -0.92
CA SER A 120 -2.43 2.19 0.38
C SER A 120 -2.77 3.68 0.32
N THR A 121 -3.68 4.11 1.20
CA THR A 121 -4.23 5.48 1.23
C THR A 121 -3.21 6.50 1.72
N ARG A 122 -2.12 6.05 2.35
CA ARG A 122 -1.01 6.86 2.80
C ARG A 122 0.34 6.18 2.57
N PRO A 123 1.45 6.94 2.51
CA PRO A 123 2.78 6.35 2.55
C PRO A 123 3.03 5.59 3.85
N VAL A 124 3.98 4.64 3.78
CA VAL A 124 4.42 3.85 4.92
C VAL A 124 4.95 4.77 6.02
N ARG A 125 4.47 4.57 7.25
CA ARG A 125 4.91 5.34 8.41
C ARG A 125 6.31 4.93 8.83
N ARG A 126 7.02 5.86 9.46
CA ARG A 126 8.34 5.59 10.01
C ARG A 126 8.31 4.41 10.98
N TRP A 127 7.32 4.37 11.87
CA TRP A 127 7.18 3.31 12.87
C TRP A 127 6.88 1.95 12.24
N GLN A 128 6.10 1.91 11.15
CA GLN A 128 5.81 0.67 10.41
C GLN A 128 7.11 0.10 9.85
N PHE A 129 7.87 0.92 9.13
CA PHE A 129 9.12 0.47 8.52
C PHE A 129 10.17 0.05 9.56
N LEU A 130 10.30 0.79 10.67
CA LEU A 130 11.25 0.43 11.73
C LEU A 130 10.86 -0.86 12.47
N GLY A 131 9.57 -1.07 12.73
CA GLY A 131 9.09 -2.32 13.32
C GLY A 131 9.37 -3.51 12.39
N PHE A 132 9.09 -3.36 11.09
CA PHE A 132 9.47 -4.34 10.06
C PHE A 132 11.00 -4.60 10.03
N ALA A 133 11.81 -3.54 10.07
CA ALA A 133 13.26 -3.65 10.02
C ALA A 133 13.81 -4.44 11.22
N SER A 134 13.25 -4.19 12.42
CA SER A 134 13.55 -4.93 13.66
C SER A 134 13.22 -6.42 13.56
N VAL A 135 12.08 -6.77 12.95
CA VAL A 135 11.66 -8.17 12.79
C VAL A 135 12.49 -8.91 11.75
N THR A 136 12.90 -8.23 10.67
CA THR A 136 13.61 -8.85 9.55
C THR A 136 15.13 -8.79 9.64
N GLY A 137 15.67 -8.18 10.71
CA GLY A 137 17.10 -7.94 10.88
C GLY A 137 17.67 -6.98 9.82
N LEU A 138 16.82 -6.16 9.19
CA LEU A 138 17.25 -5.13 8.26
C LEU A 138 17.88 -4.01 9.08
N ASP A 139 19.19 -3.83 8.94
CA ASP A 139 19.86 -2.65 9.47
C ASP A 139 19.70 -1.49 8.46
N PRO A 140 18.90 -0.45 8.77
CA PRO A 140 18.81 0.71 7.89
C PRO A 140 20.14 1.47 7.83
N GLY A 141 21.10 1.25 8.74
CA GLY A 141 22.46 1.82 8.72
C GLY A 141 22.53 3.35 8.82
N ARG A 142 21.38 4.02 8.88
CA ARG A 142 21.20 5.48 8.90
C ARG A 142 19.89 5.85 9.56
N THR A 143 19.80 7.09 10.05
CA THR A 143 18.56 7.63 10.60
C THR A 143 17.53 7.80 9.49
N ILE A 144 16.47 7.00 9.55
CA ILE A 144 15.23 7.29 8.82
C ILE A 144 14.71 8.62 9.35
N GLY A 145 14.47 9.58 8.45
CA GLY A 145 14.16 10.97 8.80
C GLY A 145 13.10 11.08 9.89
N SER A 146 13.14 12.14 10.70
CA SER A 146 12.25 12.36 11.85
C SER A 146 10.81 12.75 11.48
N SER A 147 10.36 12.46 10.26
CA SER A 147 8.98 12.71 9.85
C SER A 147 8.06 11.57 10.29
N ALA A 148 6.75 11.78 10.16
CA ALA A 148 5.76 10.73 10.36
C ALA A 148 5.92 9.55 9.38
N TYR A 149 6.55 9.76 8.22
CA TYR A 149 6.68 8.77 7.14
C TYR A 149 8.09 8.18 7.06
N ALA A 150 8.19 6.96 6.53
CA ALA A 150 9.46 6.34 6.24
C ALA A 150 10.11 7.07 5.05
N MET A 151 11.01 8.01 5.37
CA MET A 151 11.69 8.83 4.37
C MET A 151 13.16 8.44 4.20
N GLY A 152 13.65 8.55 2.97
CA GLY A 152 15.05 8.26 2.66
C GLY A 152 15.36 6.77 2.74
N VAL A 153 14.41 5.92 2.32
CA VAL A 153 14.55 4.47 2.19
C VAL A 153 15.14 4.15 0.80
N ARG A 154 15.90 3.06 0.65
CA ARG A 154 16.37 2.60 -0.68
C ARG A 154 15.24 1.88 -1.41
N GLY A 155 15.24 1.87 -2.74
CA GLY A 155 14.25 1.16 -3.54
C GLY A 155 14.13 -0.31 -3.15
N ALA A 156 15.27 -1.02 -3.06
CA ALA A 156 15.30 -2.42 -2.61
C ALA A 156 14.71 -2.65 -1.20
N TRP A 157 14.76 -1.65 -0.31
CA TRP A 157 14.15 -1.78 1.02
C TRP A 157 12.64 -1.56 0.98
N ALA A 158 12.17 -0.63 0.14
CA ALA A 158 10.76 -0.43 -0.12
C ALA A 158 10.15 -1.68 -0.77
N ASP A 159 10.83 -2.27 -1.77
CA ASP A 159 10.44 -3.55 -2.39
C ASP A 159 10.40 -4.69 -1.37
N ARG A 160 11.43 -4.81 -0.52
CA ARG A 160 11.48 -5.86 0.52
C ARG A 160 10.37 -5.68 1.55
N TYR A 161 10.06 -4.44 1.93
CA TYR A 161 8.93 -4.13 2.81
C TYR A 161 7.61 -4.56 2.15
N ALA A 162 7.36 -4.13 0.90
CA ALA A 162 6.13 -4.49 0.19
C ALA A 162 5.99 -6.01 0.05
N GLY A 163 7.06 -6.68 -0.38
CA GLY A 163 7.08 -8.14 -0.55
C GLY A 163 6.88 -8.92 0.75
N TYR A 164 7.29 -8.38 1.91
CA TYR A 164 7.03 -8.99 3.21
C TYR A 164 5.52 -9.12 3.49
N PHE A 165 4.71 -8.17 3.03
CA PHE A 165 3.25 -8.19 3.15
C PHE A 165 2.54 -8.80 1.93
N GLY A 166 3.26 -9.43 1.01
CA GLY A 166 2.67 -9.96 -0.23
C GLY A 166 2.18 -8.87 -1.19
N LYS A 167 2.77 -7.69 -1.12
CA LYS A 167 2.42 -6.49 -1.90
C LYS A 167 3.55 -6.09 -2.84
N SER A 168 3.25 -5.15 -3.74
CA SER A 168 4.22 -4.47 -4.60
C SER A 168 4.27 -2.97 -4.27
N LEU A 169 5.22 -2.26 -4.89
CA LEU A 169 5.19 -0.80 -4.96
C LEU A 169 4.27 -0.37 -6.12
N PRO A 170 3.55 0.76 -5.99
CA PRO A 170 2.56 1.17 -6.98
C PRO A 170 3.10 1.31 -8.40
N GLY A 171 2.36 0.72 -9.33
CA GLY A 171 2.53 0.92 -10.77
C GLY A 171 1.93 2.23 -11.27
N TRP A 172 2.14 2.51 -12.57
CA TRP A 172 1.49 3.62 -13.27
C TRP A 172 -0.04 3.47 -13.26
N ASP A 173 -0.54 2.27 -13.57
CA ASP A 173 -1.98 1.99 -13.67
C ASP A 173 -2.73 2.27 -12.38
N SER A 174 -2.14 1.95 -11.22
CA SER A 174 -2.75 2.23 -9.91
C SER A 174 -2.85 3.73 -9.64
N TRP A 175 -1.85 4.47 -10.11
CA TRP A 175 -1.83 5.92 -10.00
C TRP A 175 -2.85 6.57 -10.94
N TRP A 176 -2.85 6.16 -12.21
CA TRP A 176 -3.76 6.68 -13.23
C TRP A 176 -5.21 6.33 -12.92
N GLY A 177 -5.48 5.06 -12.57
CA GLY A 177 -6.79 4.62 -12.12
C GLY A 177 -7.26 5.40 -10.91
N ALA A 178 -6.37 5.70 -9.94
CA ALA A 178 -6.74 6.53 -8.79
C ALA A 178 -7.09 7.97 -9.22
N SER A 179 -6.29 8.61 -10.08
CA SER A 179 -6.59 9.97 -10.57
C SER A 179 -7.88 10.07 -11.38
N CYS A 180 -8.26 9.01 -12.09
CA CYS A 180 -9.53 8.98 -12.83
C CYS A 180 -10.74 8.65 -11.96
N SER A 181 -10.57 7.86 -10.89
CA SER A 181 -11.69 7.28 -10.13
C SER A 181 -11.96 7.95 -8.78
N LEU A 182 -11.01 8.69 -8.23
CA LEU A 182 -11.14 9.36 -6.93
C LEU A 182 -11.33 10.87 -7.10
N SER A 183 -12.00 11.50 -6.13
CA SER A 183 -12.17 12.96 -6.13
C SER A 183 -10.84 13.67 -5.90
N ASP A 184 -10.73 14.91 -6.37
CA ASP A 184 -9.57 15.77 -6.12
C ASP A 184 -9.24 15.87 -4.62
N GLU A 185 -10.24 15.96 -3.76
CA GLU A 185 -10.05 16.01 -2.29
C GLU A 185 -9.33 14.75 -1.77
N ILE A 186 -9.75 13.57 -2.23
CA ILE A 186 -9.14 12.29 -1.86
C ILE A 186 -7.72 12.21 -2.43
N ILE A 187 -7.52 12.55 -3.70
CA ILE A 187 -6.19 12.55 -4.34
C ILE A 187 -5.24 13.53 -3.64
N ASN A 188 -5.72 14.72 -3.28
CA ASN A 188 -4.96 15.72 -2.50
C ASN A 188 -4.50 15.16 -1.15
N THR A 189 -5.35 14.37 -0.51
CA THR A 189 -5.06 13.77 0.79
C THR A 189 -4.11 12.58 0.68
N MET A 190 -4.33 11.71 -0.31
CA MET A 190 -3.50 10.54 -0.56
C MET A 190 -2.10 10.92 -1.05
N TRP A 191 -2.00 11.92 -1.94
CA TRP A 191 -0.75 12.39 -2.52
C TRP A 191 -0.63 13.91 -2.42
N PRO A 192 -0.10 14.41 -1.30
CA PRO A 192 0.31 15.81 -1.22
C PRO A 192 1.37 16.11 -2.29
N ALA A 193 1.32 17.31 -2.88
CA ALA A 193 2.19 17.68 -4.01
C ALA A 193 3.67 17.90 -3.62
N ASP A 194 3.99 17.84 -2.33
CA ASP A 194 5.24 18.32 -1.77
C ASP A 194 6.39 17.31 -1.86
N ILE A 195 6.11 16.00 -1.96
CA ILE A 195 7.14 14.97 -1.78
C ILE A 195 6.98 13.80 -2.77
N PRO A 196 8.04 13.42 -3.53
CA PRO A 196 8.01 12.29 -4.45
C PRO A 196 8.03 10.94 -3.73
N GLU A 197 7.52 9.91 -4.40
CA GLU A 197 7.43 8.54 -3.92
C GLU A 197 8.21 7.55 -4.78
N ILE A 198 8.74 6.51 -4.14
CA ILE A 198 9.31 5.34 -4.82
C ILE A 198 8.13 4.56 -5.41
N GLY A 199 8.13 4.42 -6.73
CA GLY A 199 7.18 3.59 -7.47
C GLY A 199 7.75 2.21 -7.78
N PHE A 200 7.39 1.67 -8.94
CA PHE A 200 7.80 0.36 -9.40
C PHE A 200 9.24 0.30 -9.94
N ARG A 201 9.78 -0.92 -10.00
CA ARG A 201 11.07 -1.22 -10.61
C ARG A 201 10.97 -1.17 -12.14
N VAL A 202 11.82 -0.39 -12.79
CA VAL A 202 11.86 -0.22 -14.25
C VAL A 202 12.94 -1.08 -14.90
N ALA A 203 14.05 -1.29 -14.19
CA ALA A 203 15.14 -2.19 -14.59
C ALA A 203 15.77 -2.82 -13.32
N GLU A 204 16.67 -3.79 -13.49
CA GLU A 204 17.29 -4.53 -12.38
C GLU A 204 17.82 -3.60 -11.28
N ASP A 205 18.40 -2.47 -11.66
CA ASP A 205 19.01 -1.48 -10.78
C ASP A 205 18.32 -0.10 -10.83
N ALA A 206 17.10 0.02 -11.36
CA ALA A 206 16.44 1.32 -11.53
C ALA A 206 14.97 1.32 -11.05
N MET A 207 14.63 2.36 -10.28
CA MET A 207 13.28 2.58 -9.75
C MET A 207 12.63 3.81 -10.39
N ALA A 208 11.32 3.74 -10.61
CA ALA A 208 10.51 4.89 -10.99
C ALA A 208 10.27 5.82 -9.79
N LEU A 209 10.35 7.13 -10.04
CA LEU A 209 9.88 8.16 -9.11
C LEU A 209 8.49 8.64 -9.52
N LEU A 210 7.55 8.60 -8.58
CA LEU A 210 6.18 9.07 -8.78
C LEU A 210 5.98 10.40 -8.03
N GLY A 211 5.52 11.44 -8.73
CA GLY A 211 5.26 12.75 -8.13
C GLY A 211 3.98 13.37 -8.71
N ARG A 212 3.13 13.92 -7.84
CA ARG A 212 1.79 14.42 -8.22
C ARG A 212 1.81 15.54 -9.25
N ALA A 213 2.73 16.50 -9.12
CA ALA A 213 2.82 17.62 -10.07
C ALA A 213 3.08 17.16 -11.52
N ARG A 214 3.59 15.94 -11.73
CA ARG A 214 3.79 15.37 -13.06
C ARG A 214 2.68 14.43 -13.49
N ALA A 215 2.16 13.61 -12.58
CA ALA A 215 1.00 12.76 -12.87
C ALA A 215 -0.23 13.57 -13.33
N LEU A 216 -0.45 14.78 -12.78
CA LEU A 216 -1.51 15.70 -13.23
C LEU A 216 -1.18 16.47 -14.53
N LEU A 217 0.10 16.55 -14.93
CA LEU A 217 0.49 17.15 -16.22
C LEU A 217 0.33 16.15 -17.37
N THR A 218 0.34 14.86 -17.06
CA THR A 218 0.28 13.75 -17.99
C THR A 218 -1.08 13.08 -17.96
N ASP A 219 -2.15 13.84 -18.21
CA ASP A 219 -3.50 13.34 -18.57
C ASP A 219 -3.47 12.56 -19.91
N GLN A 220 -2.41 11.79 -20.12
CA GLN A 220 -1.98 11.20 -21.37
C GLN A 220 -2.11 9.68 -21.27
N ASP A 221 -2.85 9.18 -22.24
CA ASP A 221 -2.89 7.82 -22.77
C ASP A 221 -1.74 6.90 -22.30
N PRO A 222 -2.03 5.79 -21.59
CA PRO A 222 -1.01 4.79 -21.20
C PRO A 222 -0.30 4.15 -22.41
N ASP A 223 -0.94 4.15 -23.59
CA ASP A 223 -0.36 3.68 -24.85
C ASP A 223 0.31 4.80 -25.67
N GLY A 224 0.22 6.04 -25.19
CA GLY A 224 0.91 7.18 -25.77
C GLY A 224 2.43 6.99 -25.71
N PRO A 225 3.20 7.51 -26.68
CA PRO A 225 4.65 7.49 -26.61
C PRO A 225 5.10 8.26 -25.37
N PHE A 226 5.46 7.51 -24.33
CA PHE A 226 6.07 8.02 -23.12
C PHE A 226 7.28 8.87 -23.52
N PRO A 227 7.36 10.16 -23.14
CA PRO A 227 8.59 10.91 -23.30
C PRO A 227 9.64 10.29 -22.37
N LEU A 228 10.41 9.34 -22.91
CA LEU A 228 11.49 8.59 -22.26
C LEU A 228 12.54 9.50 -21.60
N GLY A 229 12.55 10.80 -21.93
CA GLY A 229 13.40 11.81 -21.31
C GLY A 229 12.99 12.28 -19.92
N GLU A 230 11.79 11.92 -19.42
CA GLU A 230 11.24 12.48 -18.16
C GLU A 230 10.99 11.46 -17.05
N ARG A 231 11.33 10.18 -17.27
CA ARG A 231 11.54 9.22 -16.19
C ARG A 231 12.83 9.59 -15.47
N PHE A 232 12.74 10.04 -14.22
CA PHE A 232 13.88 9.88 -13.32
C PHE A 232 13.88 8.41 -12.90
N ALA A 233 14.40 7.55 -13.77
CA ALA A 233 14.90 6.26 -13.34
C ALA A 233 16.11 6.56 -12.47
N VAL A 234 15.89 6.57 -11.16
CA VAL A 234 16.99 6.73 -10.21
C VAL A 234 17.54 5.33 -10.00
N THR A 235 18.85 5.17 -10.23
CA THR A 235 19.45 3.87 -9.93
C THR A 235 19.22 3.59 -8.45
N ASP A 236 18.95 2.35 -8.05
CA ASP A 236 18.69 1.95 -6.64
C ASP A 236 19.89 2.26 -5.72
N ARG A 237 21.04 2.58 -6.30
CA ARG A 237 22.23 3.11 -5.60
C ARG A 237 22.10 4.56 -5.17
N TYR A 238 21.24 5.35 -5.82
CA TYR A 238 21.02 6.76 -5.54
C TYR A 238 19.86 6.92 -4.56
N TRP A 239 20.19 7.58 -3.47
CA TRP A 239 19.27 7.95 -2.40
C TRP A 239 18.85 9.40 -2.59
N LEU A 240 17.54 9.65 -2.59
CA LEU A 240 17.00 11.00 -2.50
C LEU A 240 16.48 11.25 -1.08
N PRO A 241 17.06 12.21 -0.34
CA PRO A 241 16.51 12.62 0.95
C PRO A 241 15.05 13.05 0.80
N GLY A 242 14.17 12.52 1.67
CA GLY A 242 12.75 12.91 1.71
C GLY A 242 11.80 12.02 0.93
N MET A 243 12.30 11.13 0.07
CA MET A 243 11.45 10.18 -0.66
C MET A 243 10.68 9.25 0.25
N ARG A 244 9.37 9.09 -0.03
CA ARG A 244 8.46 8.17 0.66
C ARG A 244 8.14 6.98 -0.25
N PHE A 245 7.36 6.03 0.24
CA PHE A 245 6.79 4.96 -0.59
C PHE A 245 5.51 4.45 0.04
N ARG A 246 4.69 3.75 -0.73
CA ARG A 246 3.48 3.07 -0.29
C ARG A 246 3.41 1.69 -0.92
N THR A 247 2.44 0.90 -0.51
CA THR A 247 2.22 -0.46 -0.99
C THR A 247 0.95 -0.56 -1.82
N GLU A 248 0.90 -1.55 -2.70
CA GLU A 248 -0.31 -1.96 -3.40
C GLU A 248 -0.46 -3.49 -3.40
N LEU A 249 -1.69 -3.98 -3.47
CA LEU A 249 -2.00 -5.37 -3.75
C LEU A 249 -2.78 -5.45 -5.06
N SER A 250 -2.23 -6.10 -6.09
CA SER A 250 -2.91 -6.27 -7.37
C SER A 250 -4.24 -7.02 -7.20
N ALA A 251 -5.32 -6.47 -7.79
CA ALA A 251 -6.63 -7.11 -7.79
C ALA A 251 -6.65 -8.39 -8.64
N GLN A 252 -5.68 -8.56 -9.54
CA GLN A 252 -5.52 -9.76 -10.36
C GLN A 252 -4.85 -10.89 -9.56
N LEU A 253 -3.85 -10.56 -8.74
CA LEU A 253 -3.14 -11.56 -7.93
C LEU A 253 -3.87 -11.91 -6.62
N GLY A 254 -4.80 -11.06 -6.19
CA GLY A 254 -5.56 -11.21 -4.94
C GLY A 254 -6.93 -11.90 -5.04
N LEU A 255 -7.43 -12.19 -6.26
CA LEU A 255 -8.76 -12.79 -6.48
C LEU A 255 -8.73 -14.10 -7.29
N LEU A 256 -7.57 -14.54 -7.76
CA LEU A 256 -7.47 -15.81 -8.49
C LEU A 256 -7.59 -16.98 -7.50
N PRO A 257 -8.51 -17.94 -7.72
CA PRO A 257 -8.55 -19.17 -6.94
C PRO A 257 -7.23 -19.93 -7.10
N ALA A 258 -6.82 -20.64 -6.05
CA ALA A 258 -5.51 -21.28 -5.91
C ALA A 258 -5.15 -22.32 -6.98
N ASP A 259 -6.07 -22.69 -7.86
CA ASP A 259 -5.87 -23.74 -8.86
C ASP A 259 -5.84 -23.19 -10.28
N ARG A 260 -4.64 -22.75 -10.70
CA ARG A 260 -4.14 -23.06 -12.04
C ARG A 260 -2.67 -23.45 -11.91
N GLY A 261 -2.45 -24.76 -11.91
CA GLY A 261 -1.12 -25.33 -11.86
C GLY A 261 -0.26 -24.79 -13.01
N GLU A 262 0.91 -24.27 -12.68
CA GLU A 262 2.21 -24.70 -13.22
C GLU A 262 3.33 -23.90 -12.55
N THR A 263 4.25 -24.66 -11.94
CA THR A 263 5.66 -24.34 -11.66
C THR A 263 6.00 -23.04 -10.88
N GLY A 264 6.30 -23.21 -9.60
CA GLY A 264 7.59 -22.72 -9.09
C GLY A 264 7.60 -21.55 -8.10
N ASN A 265 6.48 -20.90 -7.81
CA ASN A 265 6.40 -19.94 -6.70
C ASN A 265 5.13 -20.24 -5.88
N ALA A 266 5.31 -20.66 -4.64
CA ALA A 266 4.20 -20.75 -3.70
C ALA A 266 3.50 -19.37 -3.63
N PRO A 267 2.15 -19.30 -3.68
CA PRO A 267 1.46 -18.04 -3.51
C PRO A 267 1.89 -17.42 -2.19
N VAL A 268 2.36 -16.17 -2.25
CA VAL A 268 2.88 -15.42 -1.08
C VAL A 268 1.81 -15.25 0.02
N LEU A 269 0.55 -15.54 -0.30
CA LEU A 269 -0.60 -15.61 0.61
C LEU A 269 -0.64 -16.87 1.51
N ALA A 270 0.33 -17.78 1.37
CA ALA A 270 0.42 -19.05 2.09
C ALA A 270 1.57 -19.10 3.11
N ARG A 271 1.83 -18.02 3.85
CA ARG A 271 2.61 -18.13 5.09
C ARG A 271 1.73 -17.72 6.28
N PRO A 272 1.68 -18.58 7.32
CA PRO A 272 0.84 -18.36 8.50
C PRO A 272 1.20 -17.07 9.24
#